data_AF-A0A3Q8XQI0-F1
#
_entry.id   AF-A0A3Q8XQI0-F1
#
_cell.length_a   1.000
_cell.length_b   1.000
_cell.length_c   1.000
_cell.angle_alpha   90.00
_cell.angle_beta   90.00
_cell.angle_gamma   90.00
#
_symmetry.space_group_name_H-M   'P 1'
#
loop_
_entity.id
_entity.type
_entity.pdbx_description
1 polymer ?
#
loop_
_entity_poly.entity_id
_entity_poly.type
_entity_poly.pdbx_seq_one_letter_code
_entity_poly.pdbx_strand_id
1 'polypeptide(L)'
;MATNEARLAKGLSQDEQTFIDTDWAYQGRTAQHPPDGDWRTWLLMGGRGSGKTRAGSEWVQGMASSTGRQANGTGATRPEMRIALVGETLGDAREVMIDGVSGIARIARDDRPRFEASRRRLVWASGGGADFLV
;
A
#
# COMPACT_ATOMS: atom_id res chain seq x y z
N MET A 1 -8.94 32.78 12.84
CA MET A 1 -9.44 31.54 12.20
C MET A 1 -8.67 30.37 12.76
N ALA A 2 -9.06 29.87 13.93
CA ALA A 2 -8.44 28.69 14.53
C ALA A 2 -8.85 27.46 13.70
N THR A 3 -7.84 26.77 13.16
CA THR A 3 -7.93 25.66 12.22
C THR A 3 -8.74 24.49 12.79
N ASN A 4 -9.48 23.83 11.90
CA ASN A 4 -10.48 22.77 12.10
C ASN A 4 -9.98 21.52 12.87
N GLU A 5 -8.69 21.45 13.21
CA GLU A 5 -8.01 20.27 13.79
C GLU A 5 -8.39 20.02 15.26
N ALA A 6 -8.65 21.07 16.04
CA ALA A 6 -8.99 20.93 17.45
C ALA A 6 -10.45 20.49 17.72
N ARG A 7 -11.32 20.49 16.69
CA ARG A 7 -12.75 20.19 16.85
C ARG A 7 -13.11 18.71 16.61
N LEU A 8 -12.25 17.94 15.94
CA LEU A 8 -12.50 16.53 15.61
C LEU A 8 -12.22 15.55 16.77
N ALA A 9 -11.36 15.91 17.73
CA ALA A 9 -10.92 15.01 18.79
C ALA A 9 -11.96 14.74 19.91
N LYS A 10 -13.19 15.27 19.81
CA LYS A 10 -14.18 15.22 20.92
C LYS A 10 -15.28 14.15 20.77
N GLY A 11 -15.20 13.24 19.80
CA GLY A 11 -16.29 12.28 19.57
C GLY A 11 -15.95 10.97 18.86
N LEU A 12 -14.68 10.61 18.71
CA LEU A 12 -14.31 9.31 18.13
C LEU A 12 -14.36 8.22 19.20
N SER A 13 -14.96 7.09 18.86
CA SER A 13 -14.84 5.85 19.63
C SER A 13 -13.39 5.36 19.62
N GLN A 14 -13.05 4.50 20.59
CA GLN A 14 -11.71 3.89 20.67
C GLN A 14 -11.36 3.11 19.39
N ASP A 15 -12.35 2.49 18.76
CA ASP A 15 -12.17 1.75 17.51
C ASP A 15 -11.87 2.67 16.34
N GLU A 16 -12.56 3.81 16.23
CA GLU A 16 -12.28 4.83 15.21
C GLU A 16 -10.91 5.47 15.40
N GLN A 17 -10.52 5.76 16.65
CA GLN A 17 -9.19 6.27 16.95
C GLN A 17 -8.12 5.26 16.55
N THR A 18 -8.32 3.99 16.92
CA THR A 18 -7.40 2.90 16.57
C THR A 18 -7.29 2.73 15.05
N PHE A 19 -8.41 2.86 14.33
CA PHE A 19 -8.42 2.84 12.88
C PHE A 19 -7.56 3.97 12.29
N ILE A 20 -7.77 5.22 12.72
CA ILE A 20 -7.00 6.38 12.23
C ILE A 20 -5.50 6.24 12.58
N ASP A 21 -5.18 5.75 13.77
CA ASP A 21 -3.80 5.60 14.24
C ASP A 21 -3.04 4.52 13.47
N THR A 22 -3.76 3.65 12.76
CA THR A 22 -3.18 2.47 12.11
C THR A 22 -3.31 2.50 10.59
N ASP A 23 -4.29 3.22 10.05
CA ASP A 23 -4.55 3.27 8.61
C ASP A 23 -3.55 4.20 7.88
N TRP A 24 -2.96 3.68 6.81
CA TRP A 24 -1.91 4.37 6.05
C TRP A 24 -2.39 5.65 5.38
N ALA A 25 -3.68 5.76 5.05
CA ALA A 25 -4.25 6.98 4.48
C ALA A 25 -4.06 8.19 5.42
N TYR A 26 -4.04 7.96 6.74
CA TYR A 26 -3.82 9.01 7.74
C TYR A 26 -2.37 9.09 8.23
N GLN A 27 -1.68 7.96 8.31
CA GLN A 27 -0.29 7.91 8.82
C GLN A 27 0.76 8.29 7.77
N GLY A 28 0.49 8.03 6.48
CA GLY A 28 1.38 8.32 5.38
C GLY A 28 1.50 9.83 5.13
N ARG A 29 2.73 10.33 4.92
CA ARG A 29 2.95 11.74 4.55
C ARG A 29 2.37 12.02 3.18
N THR A 30 1.97 13.26 2.90
CA THR A 30 1.45 13.68 1.59
C THR A 30 2.35 13.25 0.43
N ALA A 31 3.68 13.39 0.56
CA ALA A 31 4.64 12.99 -0.48
C ALA A 31 4.78 11.46 -0.69
N GLN A 32 4.18 10.65 0.19
CA GLN A 32 4.15 9.18 0.11
C GLN A 32 2.83 8.66 -0.49
N HIS A 33 1.93 9.55 -0.89
CA HIS A 33 0.70 9.21 -1.59
C HIS A 33 0.81 9.54 -3.09
N PRO A 34 0.10 8.81 -3.96
CA PRO A 34 0.01 9.17 -5.36
C PRO A 34 -0.65 10.55 -5.51
N PRO A 35 -0.32 11.31 -6.57
CA PRO A 35 -1.02 12.57 -6.84
C PRO A 35 -2.49 12.32 -7.19
N ASP A 36 -3.30 13.36 -7.05
CA ASP A 36 -4.70 13.32 -7.45
C ASP A 36 -4.85 13.24 -8.98
N GLY A 37 -5.94 12.62 -9.43
CA GLY A 37 -6.29 12.49 -10.83
C GLY A 37 -5.51 11.41 -11.58
N ASP A 38 -5.58 11.46 -12.91
CA ASP A 38 -4.93 10.48 -13.79
C ASP A 38 -3.46 10.81 -14.00
N TRP A 39 -2.60 9.89 -13.58
CA TRP A 39 -1.16 9.98 -13.79
C TRP A 39 -0.65 8.72 -14.49
N ARG A 40 0.36 8.91 -15.33
CA ARG A 40 1.04 7.79 -15.99
C ARG A 40 2.18 7.23 -15.15
N THR A 41 2.87 8.10 -14.42
CA THR A 41 4.04 7.74 -13.62
C THR A 41 3.98 8.46 -12.28
N TRP A 42 4.09 7.68 -11.21
CA TRP A 42 4.31 8.19 -9.87
C TRP A 42 5.73 7.79 -9.42
N LEU A 43 6.58 8.79 -9.17
CA LEU A 43 7.98 8.59 -8.78
C LEU A 43 8.21 9.13 -7.36
N LEU A 44 8.57 8.24 -6.43
CA LEU A 44 8.97 8.63 -5.08
C LEU A 44 10.49 8.66 -4.98
N MET A 45 11.06 9.84 -4.78
CA MET A 45 12.49 10.02 -4.54
C MET A 45 12.76 10.39 -3.07
N GLY A 46 13.85 9.87 -2.51
CA GLY A 46 14.24 10.20 -1.14
C GLY A 46 15.40 9.35 -0.65
N GLY A 47 16.07 9.81 0.42
CA GLY A 47 17.19 9.09 1.04
C GLY A 47 16.76 7.81 1.79
N ARG A 48 17.71 7.22 2.53
CA ARG A 48 17.41 6.10 3.44
C ARG A 48 16.40 6.55 4.51
N GLY A 49 15.50 5.65 4.91
CA GLY A 49 14.47 5.95 5.92
C GLY A 49 13.33 6.86 5.47
N SER A 50 13.30 7.32 4.21
CA SER A 50 12.21 8.15 3.67
C SER A 50 10.85 7.43 3.56
N GLY A 51 10.82 6.11 3.70
CA GLY A 51 9.59 5.31 3.67
C GLY A 51 9.07 4.94 2.28
N LYS A 52 9.88 5.06 1.22
CA LYS A 52 9.49 4.69 -0.16
C LYS A 52 8.95 3.26 -0.28
N THR A 53 9.64 2.29 0.34
CA THR A 53 9.22 0.88 0.31
C THR A 53 7.88 0.66 1.01
N ARG A 54 7.64 1.35 2.13
CA ARG A 54 6.35 1.30 2.83
C ARG A 54 5.25 1.90 1.98
N ALA A 55 5.47 3.10 1.44
CA ALA A 55 4.51 3.79 0.58
C ALA A 55 4.10 2.95 -0.63
N GLY A 56 5.07 2.36 -1.34
CA GLY A 56 4.79 1.47 -2.48
C GLY A 56 4.03 0.20 -2.06
N SER A 57 4.39 -0.40 -0.93
CA SER A 57 3.72 -1.61 -0.44
C SER A 57 2.28 -1.36 -0.03
N GLU A 58 2.01 -0.23 0.63
CA GLU A 58 0.67 0.20 1.00
C GLU A 58 -0.19 0.51 -0.23
N TRP A 59 0.40 1.16 -1.24
CA TRP A 59 -0.26 1.37 -2.52
C TRP A 59 -0.61 0.04 -3.19
N VAL A 60 0.33 -0.89 -3.31
CA VAL A 60 0.07 -2.22 -3.90
C VAL A 60 -1.00 -2.98 -3.11
N GLN A 61 -0.92 -2.99 -1.78
CA GLN A 61 -1.93 -3.64 -0.94
C GLN A 61 -3.31 -3.01 -1.11
N GLY A 62 -3.41 -1.68 -1.14
CA GLY A 62 -4.66 -0.96 -1.36
C GLY A 62 -5.24 -1.15 -2.76
N MET A 63 -4.39 -1.38 -3.78
CA MET A 63 -4.86 -1.65 -5.14
C MET A 63 -5.31 -3.10 -5.33
N ALA A 64 -4.62 -4.06 -4.71
CA ALA A 64 -4.80 -5.49 -4.95
C ALA A 64 -5.80 -6.17 -4.00
N SER A 65 -5.94 -5.68 -2.77
CA SER A 65 -6.83 -6.30 -1.77
C SER A 65 -8.30 -5.91 -1.97
N SER A 66 -9.22 -6.80 -1.57
CA SER A 66 -10.68 -6.52 -1.62
C SER A 66 -11.13 -5.33 -0.78
N THR A 67 -10.34 -4.95 0.23
CA THR A 67 -10.62 -3.78 1.07
C THR A 67 -10.21 -2.47 0.39
N GLY A 68 -9.67 -2.55 -0.83
CA GLY A 68 -9.00 -1.49 -1.56
C GLY A 68 -9.68 -0.13 -1.53
N ARG A 69 -9.24 0.69 -0.59
CA ARG A 69 -9.42 2.14 -0.59
C ARG A 69 -8.17 2.71 -1.26
N GLN A 70 -8.30 3.21 -2.49
CA GLN A 70 -7.21 4.03 -3.04
C GLN A 70 -7.01 5.25 -2.16
N ALA A 71 -5.76 5.61 -1.86
CA ALA A 71 -5.41 6.78 -1.06
C ALA A 71 -5.97 8.11 -1.61
N ASN A 72 -6.39 8.17 -2.88
CA ASN A 72 -6.92 9.35 -3.55
C ASN A 72 -8.39 9.23 -4.03
N GLY A 73 -9.13 8.18 -3.62
CA GLY A 73 -10.58 8.10 -3.85
C GLY A 73 -11.06 7.84 -5.29
N THR A 74 -10.16 7.60 -6.25
CA THR A 74 -10.53 7.39 -7.67
C THR A 74 -10.31 5.95 -8.13
N GLY A 75 -11.29 5.07 -7.88
CA GLY A 75 -11.50 3.89 -8.73
C GLY A 75 -11.33 2.54 -8.05
N ALA A 76 -12.40 1.76 -8.17
CA ALA A 76 -12.64 0.40 -7.69
C ALA A 76 -11.45 -0.56 -7.81
N THR A 77 -11.37 -1.47 -6.84
CA THR A 77 -10.73 -2.78 -6.98
C THR A 77 -11.12 -3.38 -8.33
N ARG A 78 -10.13 -3.59 -9.21
CA ARG A 78 -10.37 -4.24 -10.49
C ARG A 78 -10.20 -5.75 -10.29
N PRO A 79 -11.19 -6.59 -10.62
CA PRO A 79 -11.14 -8.05 -10.47
C PRO A 79 -9.94 -8.73 -11.15
N GLU A 80 -9.20 -8.00 -12.00
CA GLU A 80 -8.09 -8.53 -12.80
C GLU A 80 -6.87 -7.59 -12.84
N MET A 81 -6.63 -6.82 -11.77
CA MET A 81 -5.41 -6.01 -11.69
C MET A 81 -4.16 -6.89 -11.65
N ARG A 82 -3.20 -6.60 -12.54
CA ARG A 82 -1.86 -7.20 -12.55
C ARG A 82 -0.83 -6.13 -12.24
N ILE A 83 -0.07 -6.34 -11.18
CA ILE A 83 1.00 -5.44 -10.75
C ILE A 83 2.32 -6.16 -10.95
N ALA A 84 3.27 -5.55 -11.66
CA ALA A 84 4.62 -6.07 -11.77
C ALA A 84 5.49 -5.51 -10.64
N LEU A 85 6.11 -6.39 -9.86
CA LEU A 85 7.15 -6.03 -8.90
C LEU A 85 8.51 -6.26 -9.55
N VAL A 86 9.29 -5.19 -9.70
CA VAL A 86 10.52 -5.17 -10.48
C VAL A 86 11.71 -4.89 -9.58
N GLY A 87 12.70 -5.79 -9.59
CA GLY A 87 13.96 -5.64 -8.88
C GLY A 87 15.11 -6.24 -9.70
N GLU A 88 16.35 -6.03 -9.24
CA GLU A 88 17.55 -6.55 -9.92
C GLU A 88 17.50 -8.08 -10.05
N THR A 89 17.08 -8.76 -8.98
CA THR A 89 16.76 -10.18 -9.01
C THR A 89 15.39 -10.45 -8.35
N LEU A 90 14.84 -11.64 -8.61
CA LEU A 90 13.67 -12.12 -7.87
C LEU A 90 13.94 -12.18 -6.36
N GLY A 91 15.18 -12.51 -5.97
CA GLY A 91 15.62 -12.55 -4.58
C GLY A 91 15.53 -11.18 -3.93
N ASP A 92 16.07 -10.15 -4.58
CA ASP A 92 16.06 -8.77 -4.07
C ASP A 92 14.62 -8.22 -3.99
N ALA A 93 13.82 -8.47 -5.03
CA ALA A 93 12.42 -8.06 -5.04
C ALA A 93 11.66 -8.74 -3.89
N ARG A 94 11.91 -10.02 -3.63
CA ARG A 94 11.28 -10.74 -2.51
C ARG A 94 11.74 -10.23 -1.16
N GLU A 95 13.04 -10.13 -0.94
CA GLU A 95 13.63 -9.72 0.33
C GLU A 95 13.19 -8.31 0.72
N VAL A 96 13.10 -7.39 -0.25
CA VAL A 96 12.77 -5.98 0.03
C VAL A 96 11.28 -5.69 -0.08
N MET A 97 10.63 -6.11 -1.17
CA MET A 97 9.26 -5.68 -1.50
C MET A 97 8.18 -6.59 -0.90
N ILE A 98 8.49 -7.85 -0.57
CA ILE A 98 7.51 -8.79 0.00
C ILE A 98 7.74 -9.04 1.49
N ASP A 99 8.88 -9.65 1.80
CA ASP A 99 9.17 -10.24 3.10
C ASP A 99 9.87 -9.24 4.04
N GLY A 100 10.41 -8.17 3.47
CA GLY A 100 11.11 -7.11 4.20
C GLY A 100 10.23 -6.40 5.24
N VAL A 101 10.88 -5.63 6.11
CA VAL A 101 10.22 -4.92 7.22
C VAL A 101 9.07 -4.00 6.80
N SER A 102 9.11 -3.50 5.56
CA SER A 102 8.07 -2.66 4.95
C SER A 102 7.42 -3.32 3.73
N GLY A 103 7.67 -4.61 3.50
CA GLY A 103 7.18 -5.33 2.33
C GLY A 103 5.70 -5.68 2.43
N ILE A 104 5.08 -5.87 1.26
CA ILE A 104 3.62 -6.04 1.08
C ILE A 104 3.04 -7.09 2.04
N ALA A 105 3.66 -8.26 2.13
CA ALA A 105 3.16 -9.33 2.99
C ALA A 105 3.29 -9.00 4.48
N ARG A 106 4.20 -8.12 4.88
CA ARG A 106 4.41 -7.73 6.28
C ARG A 106 3.47 -6.62 6.71
N ILE A 107 3.10 -5.73 5.80
CA ILE A 107 2.29 -4.54 6.09
C ILE A 107 0.78 -4.82 5.99
N ALA A 108 0.39 -5.87 5.25
CA ALA A 108 -1.00 -6.24 5.07
C ALA A 108 -1.68 -6.55 6.42
N ARG A 109 -2.69 -5.75 6.76
CA ARG A 109 -3.53 -5.92 7.95
C ARG A 109 -4.60 -6.98 7.72
N ASP A 110 -5.25 -6.86 6.56
CA ASP A 110 -6.27 -7.76 6.06
C ASP A 110 -5.84 -8.34 4.72
N ASP A 111 -6.39 -9.50 4.34
CA ASP A 111 -6.14 -10.14 3.05
C ASP A 111 -4.65 -10.22 2.72
N ARG A 112 -3.88 -10.77 3.66
CA ARG A 112 -2.44 -10.90 3.53
C ARG A 112 -2.11 -11.80 2.33
N PRO A 113 -1.32 -11.33 1.34
CA PRO A 113 -1.02 -12.13 0.18
C PRO A 113 -0.07 -13.27 0.52
N ARG A 114 -0.25 -14.38 -0.21
CA ARG A 114 0.68 -15.51 -0.18
C ARG A 114 1.56 -15.51 -1.42
N PHE A 115 2.84 -15.85 -1.24
CA PHE A 115 3.80 -15.99 -2.34
C PHE A 115 3.77 -17.40 -2.94
N GLU A 116 3.59 -17.51 -4.26
CA GLU A 116 3.75 -18.76 -5.02
C GLU A 116 5.11 -18.78 -5.71
N ALA A 117 6.07 -19.51 -5.15
CA ALA A 117 7.42 -19.58 -5.69
C ALA A 117 7.48 -20.14 -7.13
N SER A 118 6.67 -21.16 -7.44
CA SER A 118 6.66 -21.81 -8.76
C SER A 118 6.17 -20.90 -9.88
N ARG A 119 5.25 -19.98 -9.56
CA ARG A 119 4.67 -19.02 -10.51
C ARG A 119 5.26 -17.62 -10.38
N ARG A 120 6.15 -17.40 -9.40
CA ARG A 120 6.76 -16.10 -9.09
C ARG A 120 5.69 -15.01 -9.03
N ARG A 121 4.76 -15.14 -8.08
CA ARG A 121 3.68 -14.17 -7.88
C ARG A 121 3.15 -14.13 -6.46
N LEU A 122 2.55 -13.00 -6.10
CA LEU A 122 1.71 -12.81 -4.93
C LEU A 122 0.24 -12.97 -5.31
N VAL A 123 -0.51 -13.64 -4.44
CA VAL A 123 -1.94 -13.88 -4.62
C VAL A 123 -2.69 -13.50 -3.35
N TRP A 124 -3.71 -12.67 -3.50
CA TRP A 124 -4.66 -12.30 -2.46
C TRP A 124 -5.84 -13.25 -2.45
N ALA A 125 -6.44 -13.49 -1.28
CA ALA A 125 -7.63 -14.35 -1.19
C ALA A 125 -8.84 -13.72 -1.89
N SER A 126 -8.87 -12.38 -1.96
CA SER A 126 -9.87 -11.61 -2.70
C SER A 126 -9.83 -11.74 -4.22
N GLY A 127 -8.82 -12.42 -4.79
CA GLY A 127 -8.68 -12.60 -6.24
C GLY A 127 -7.73 -11.60 -6.91
N GLY A 128 -7.18 -10.61 -6.18
CA GLY A 128 -6.10 -9.77 -6.67
C GLY A 128 -4.77 -10.52 -6.86
N GLY A 129 -3.91 -10.02 -7.77
CA GLY A 129 -2.62 -10.64 -8.08
C GLY A 129 -1.51 -9.65 -8.43
N ALA A 130 -0.28 -9.99 -8.06
CA ALA A 130 0.92 -9.28 -8.48
C ALA A 130 1.99 -10.28 -8.90
N ASP A 131 2.60 -10.05 -10.06
CA ASP A 131 3.62 -10.94 -10.64
C ASP A 131 5.01 -10.28 -10.52
N PHE A 132 6.07 -11.08 -10.54
CA PHE A 132 7.45 -10.55 -10.58
C PHE A 132 7.96 -10.49 -12.01
N LEU A 133 8.45 -9.32 -12.40
CA LEU A 133 9.27 -9.17 -13.60
C LEU A 133 10.70 -8.89 -13.15
N VAL A 134 11.62 -9.77 -13.55
CA VAL A 134 13.06 -9.56 -13.39
C VAL A 134 13.60 -9.22 -14.77
#